data_AF-A0A9E3YD75-F1
#
_entry.id   AF-A0A9E3YD75-F1
#
_cell.length_a   1.000
_cell.length_b   1.000
_cell.length_c   1.000
_cell.angle_alpha   90.00
_cell.angle_beta   90.00
_cell.angle_gamma   90.00
#
_symmetry.space_group_name_H-M   'P 1'
#
loop_
_entity.id
_entity.type
_entity.pdbx_description
1 polymer ?
#
loop_
_entity_poly.entity_id
_entity_poly.type
_entity_poly.pdbx_seq_one_letter_code
_entity_poly.pdbx_strand_id
1 'polypeptide(L)' 'TTPLVRGSDGRLHEASWDEALAVAAAGLDRARQVGPHTVGMFSCSKATNEMNYAAQKFMRAVIGSNNIDSCNRT' A
#
# COMPACT_ATOMS: atom_id res chain seq x y z
N THR A 1 10.91 12.87 -10.86
CA THR A 1 11.00 11.74 -9.91
C THR A 1 10.26 10.57 -10.52
N THR A 2 10.87 9.39 -10.50
CA THR A 2 10.37 8.14 -11.11
C THR A 2 10.13 7.09 -10.02
N PRO A 3 9.08 6.27 -10.12
CA PRO A 3 8.92 5.09 -9.28
C PRO A 3 10.10 4.13 -9.43
N LEU A 4 10.38 3.37 -8.38
CA LEU A 4 11.39 2.31 -8.38
C LEU A 4 10.72 0.98 -8.03
N VAL A 5 11.04 -0.08 -8.78
CA VAL A 5 10.60 -1.45 -8.53
C VAL A 5 11.82 -2.32 -8.22
N ARG A 6 11.66 -3.25 -7.26
CA ARG A 6 12.72 -4.21 -6.93
C ARG A 6 12.73 -5.37 -7.94
N GLY A 7 13.84 -5.53 -8.65
CA GLY A 7 14.05 -6.62 -9.60
C GLY A 7 14.37 -7.95 -8.93
N SER A 8 14.43 -9.01 -9.74
CA SER A 8 14.84 -10.36 -9.29
C SER A 8 16.30 -10.43 -8.86
N ASP A 9 17.12 -9.47 -9.27
CA ASP A 9 18.49 -9.25 -8.82
C ASP A 9 18.57 -8.60 -7.42
N GLY A 10 17.42 -8.30 -6.81
CA GLY A 10 17.31 -7.66 -5.51
C GLY A 10 17.56 -6.15 -5.51
N ARG A 11 17.87 -5.54 -6.67
CA ARG A 11 18.18 -4.11 -6.80
C ARG A 11 16.94 -3.30 -7.17
N LEU A 12 16.97 -1.99 -6.91
CA LEU A 12 15.92 -1.06 -7.32
C LEU A 12 16.22 -0.54 -8.72
N HIS A 13 15.21 -0.57 -9.59
CA HIS A 13 15.27 -0.10 -10.97
C HIS A 13 14.15 0.90 -11.23
N GLU A 14 14.40 1.90 -12.08
CA GLU A 14 13.37 2.85 -12.48
C GLU A 14 12.24 2.16 -13.25
N ALA A 15 11.01 2.59 -12.98
CA ALA A 15 9.80 2.04 -13.57
C ALA A 15 8.85 3.15 -14.02
N SER A 16 7.98 2.81 -14.96
CA SER A 16 6.82 3.65 -15.25
C SER A 16 5.80 3.60 -14.11
N TRP A 17 4.90 4.58 -14.05
CA TRP A 17 3.80 4.55 -13.06
C TRP A 17 2.89 3.34 -13.25
N ASP A 18 2.57 2.98 -14.49
CA ASP A 18 1.71 1.83 -14.78
C ASP A 18 2.35 0.52 -14.32
N GLU A 19 3.65 0.35 -14.57
CA GLU A 19 4.41 -0.81 -14.11
C GLU A 19 4.47 -0.87 -12.58
N ALA A 20 4.83 0.23 -11.93
CA ALA A 20 4.95 0.27 -10.46
C ALA A 20 3.62 -0.04 -9.77
N LEU A 21 2.51 0.51 -10.28
CA LEU A 21 1.17 0.25 -9.76
C LEU A 21 0.72 -1.19 -10.02
N ALA A 22 1.02 -1.75 -11.20
CA ALA A 22 0.70 -3.14 -11.51
C ALA A 22 1.43 -4.12 -10.58
N VAL A 23 2.72 -3.87 -10.31
CA VAL A 23 3.52 -4.69 -9.39
C VAL A 23 2.98 -4.59 -7.96
N ALA A 24 2.65 -3.39 -7.49
CA ALA A 24 2.09 -3.18 -6.16
C ALA A 24 0.72 -3.87 -6.00
N ALA A 25 -0.17 -3.70 -6.98
CA ALA A 25 -1.49 -4.33 -6.98
C ALA A 25 -1.40 -5.85 -6.98
N ALA A 26 -0.50 -6.44 -7.80
CA ALA A 26 -0.29 -7.88 -7.83
C ALA A 26 0.24 -8.43 -6.48
N GLY A 27 1.13 -7.69 -5.81
CA GLY A 27 1.60 -8.06 -4.47
C GLY A 27 0.49 -8.04 -3.42
N LEU A 28 -0.33 -6.98 -3.42
CA LEU A 28 -1.47 -6.84 -2.53
C LEU A 28 -2.54 -7.91 -2.77
N ASP A 29 -2.85 -8.23 -4.03
CA ASP A 29 -3.85 -9.26 -4.34
C ASP A 29 -3.38 -10.65 -3.91
N ARG A 30 -2.11 -11.01 -4.15
CA ARG A 30 -1.53 -12.26 -3.63
C ARG A 30 -1.63 -12.36 -2.11
N ALA A 31 -1.33 -11.28 -1.38
CA ALA A 31 -1.47 -11.27 0.07
C ALA A 31 -2.95 -11.45 0.49
N ARG A 32 -3.85 -10.71 -0.17
CA ARG A 32 -5.30 -10.75 0.09
C ARG A 32 -5.91 -12.14 -0.17
N GLN A 33 -5.40 -12.90 -1.13
CA GLN A 33 -5.83 -14.28 -1.40
C GLN A 33 -5.59 -15.23 -0.20
N VAL A 34 -4.61 -14.94 0.65
CA VAL A 34 -4.41 -15.66 1.93
C VAL A 34 -5.45 -15.23 2.98
N GLY A 35 -5.90 -13.98 2.90
CA GLY A 35 -6.95 -13.41 3.73
C GLY A 35 -6.80 -11.89 3.88
N PRO A 36 -7.87 -11.13 4.14
CA PRO A 36 -7.79 -9.66 4.19
C PRO A 36 -6.92 -9.15 5.36
N HIS A 37 -6.79 -9.94 6.43
CA HIS A 37 -5.99 -9.58 7.61
C HIS A 37 -4.47 -9.71 7.40
N THR A 38 -4.00 -10.26 6.28
CA THR A 38 -2.56 -10.33 5.97
C THR A 38 -2.00 -9.01 5.45
N VAL A 39 -2.86 -8.08 5.06
CA VAL A 39 -2.49 -6.74 4.59
C VAL A 39 -2.67 -5.74 5.72
N GLY A 40 -1.66 -4.90 5.93
CA GLY A 40 -1.69 -3.78 6.85
C GLY A 40 -1.27 -2.48 6.18
N MET A 41 -1.73 -1.35 6.71
CA MET A 41 -1.37 -0.02 6.20
C MET A 41 -1.03 0.94 7.34
N PHE A 42 0.03 1.73 7.15
CA PHE A 42 0.34 2.88 8.01
C PHE A 42 0.04 4.18 7.25
N SER A 43 -0.87 4.98 7.79
CA SER A 43 -1.18 6.33 7.35
C SER A 43 -0.26 7.36 8.03
N CYS A 44 -0.27 8.60 7.53
CA CYS A 44 0.68 9.63 7.94
C CYS A 44 -0.05 10.82 8.60
N SER A 45 0.31 11.14 9.84
CA SER A 45 -0.23 12.30 10.57
C SER A 45 0.19 13.63 9.97
N LYS A 46 1.22 13.65 9.11
CA LYS A 46 1.65 14.83 8.34
C LYS A 46 0.90 14.98 7.01
N ALA A 47 0.07 14.00 6.62
CA ALA A 47 -0.80 14.10 5.45
C ALA A 47 -2.14 14.74 5.83
N THR A 48 -2.93 15.13 4.84
CA THR A 48 -4.25 15.74 5.09
C THR A 48 -5.26 14.71 5.59
N ASN A 49 -6.36 15.20 6.16
CA ASN A 49 -7.44 14.34 6.64
C ASN A 49 -8.10 13.56 5.49
N GLU A 50 -8.16 14.12 4.29
CA GLU A 50 -8.67 13.48 3.08
C GLU A 50 -7.79 12.28 2.69
N MET A 51 -6.46 12.42 2.79
CA MET A 51 -5.53 11.32 2.53
C MET A 51 -5.69 10.20 3.57
N ASN A 52 -5.86 10.55 4.84
CA ASN A 52 -6.13 9.57 5.89
C ASN A 52 -7.51 8.90 5.69
N TYR A 53 -8.51 9.66 5.21
CA TYR A 53 -9.80 9.12 4.83
C TYR A 53 -9.69 8.13 3.66
N ALA A 54 -8.93 8.46 2.62
CA ALA A 54 -8.70 7.58 1.48
C ALA A 54 -7.99 6.29 1.92
N ALA A 55 -6.95 6.38 2.77
CA ALA A 55 -6.23 5.24 3.30
C ALA A 55 -7.15 4.29 4.09
N GLN A 56 -7.96 4.81 5.02
CA GLN A 56 -8.90 3.97 5.77
C GLN A 56 -10.00 3.38 4.88
N LYS A 57 -10.48 4.13 3.88
CA LYS A 57 -11.50 3.64 2.95
C LYS A 57 -10.94 2.50 2.10
N PHE A 58 -9.70 2.63 1.61
CA PHE A 58 -9.03 1.58 0.87
C PHE A 58 -8.91 0.30 1.72
N MET A 59 -8.38 0.40 2.94
CA MET A 59 -8.22 -0.78 3.80
C MET A 59 -9.55 -1.44 4.16
N ARG A 60 -10.57 -0.66 4.54
CA ARG A 60 -11.84 -1.22 5.01
C ARG A 60 -12.75 -1.69 3.87
N ALA A 61 -12.84 -0.93 2.78
CA ALA A 61 -13.79 -1.21 1.71
C ALA A 61 -13.18 -2.04 0.56
N VAL A 62 -11.89 -1.88 0.25
CA VAL A 62 -11.24 -2.57 -0.89
C VAL A 62 -10.51 -3.82 -0.43
N ILE A 63 -9.71 -3.70 0.63
CA ILE A 63 -9.00 -4.86 1.20
C ILE A 63 -9.92 -5.71 2.07
N GLY A 64 -10.84 -5.09 2.83
CA GLY A 64 -11.77 -5.79 3.70
C GLY A 64 -11.21 -6.05 5.11
N SER A 65 -10.30 -5.19 5.59
CA SER A 65 -9.64 -5.32 6.89
C SER A 65 -9.60 -4.00 7.66
N ASN A 66 -9.59 -4.09 8.99
CA ASN A 66 -9.38 -2.95 9.88
C ASN A 66 -7.90 -2.76 10.28
N ASN A 67 -6.97 -3.50 9.67
CA ASN A 67 -5.55 -3.43 9.94
C ASN A 67 -4.92 -2.15 9.33
N ILE A 68 -5.32 -1.00 9.85
CA ILE A 68 -4.77 0.30 9.50
C ILE A 68 -4.40 1.07 10.75
N ASP A 69 -3.28 1.78 10.66
CA ASP A 69 -2.73 2.55 11.76
C ASP A 69 -2.15 3.89 11.28
N SER A 70 -1.62 4.71 12.18
CA SER A 70 -0.93 5.97 11.83
C SER A 70 0.36 6.17 12.63
N CYS A 71 1.26 7.00 12.09
CA CYS A 71 2.54 7.32 12.74
C CYS A 71 2.42 8.15 14.03
N ASN A 72 1.23 8.59 14.42
CA ASN A 72 1.01 9.28 15.69
C ASN A 72 0.38 8.32 16.71
N ARG A 73 1.19 7.39 17.20
CA ARG A 73 0.89 6.65 18.43
C ARG A 73 1.75 7.19 19.55
N THR A 74 1.18 8.09 20.33
CA THR A 74 1.62 8.45 21.69
C THR A 74 0.61 7.91 22.67
#